data_AF-A0A1Y1MPV0-F1
#
_entry.id   AF-A0A1Y1MPV0-F1
#
_cell.length_a   1.000
_cell.length_b   1.000
_cell.length_c   1.000
_cell.angle_alpha   90.00
_cell.angle_beta   90.00
_cell.angle_gamma   90.00
#
_symmetry.space_group_name_H-M   'P 1'
#
loop_
_entity.id
_entity.type
_entity.pdbx_description
1 polymer ?
#
loop_
_entity_poly.entity_id
_entity_poly.type
_entity_poly.pdbx_seq_one_letter_code
_entity_poly.pdbx_strand_id
1 'polypeptide(L)'
;FGSKLPVDDETYKMYFLKMPRNIFTVKRIEILGTLYKPEMVLVLKVHGNLPEFGILRNIFVMEDVVYFLVSATLTLNFNEKYQAYEIKDNDQLVVINYNDLCDNFPLV
;
A
#
# COMPACT_ATOMS: atom_id res chain seq x y z
N PHE A 1 -28.04 21.80 18.12
CA PHE A 1 -27.26 22.02 16.89
C PHE A 1 -27.01 20.69 16.24
N GLY A 2 -27.66 20.42 15.11
CA GLY A 2 -27.60 19.14 14.43
C GLY A 2 -28.53 19.20 13.22
N SER A 3 -28.29 20.16 12.32
CA SER A 3 -28.95 20.19 11.03
C SER A 3 -28.58 18.93 10.26
N LYS A 4 -29.52 18.00 10.13
CA LYS A 4 -29.48 17.01 9.04
C LYS A 4 -29.55 17.81 7.75
N LEU A 5 -28.43 17.92 7.05
CA LEU A 5 -28.42 18.38 5.67
C LEU A 5 -29.32 17.43 4.88
N PRO A 6 -30.28 17.93 4.09
CA PRO A 6 -31.05 17.09 3.19
C PRO A 6 -30.11 16.69 2.05
N VAL A 7 -29.58 15.48 2.09
CA VAL A 7 -28.89 14.90 0.94
C VAL A 7 -29.98 14.44 -0.02
N ASP A 8 -30.06 15.09 -1.17
CA ASP A 8 -31.02 14.72 -2.21
C ASP A 8 -30.71 13.33 -2.80
N ASP A 9 -31.76 12.65 -3.29
CA ASP A 9 -31.68 11.31 -3.87
C ASP A 9 -30.77 11.21 -5.11
N GLU A 10 -30.52 12.34 -5.79
CA GLU A 10 -29.63 12.41 -6.94
C GLU A 10 -28.16 12.34 -6.52
N THR A 11 -27.79 12.97 -5.41
CA THR A 11 -26.46 12.86 -4.80
C THR A 11 -26.19 11.41 -4.38
N TYR A 12 -27.18 10.71 -3.80
CA TYR A 12 -27.05 9.29 -3.44
C TYR A 12 -26.84 8.38 -4.68
N LYS A 13 -27.53 8.66 -5.79
CA LYS A 13 -27.36 7.94 -7.06
C LYS A 13 -26.01 8.19 -7.72
N MET A 14 -25.38 9.35 -7.50
CA MET A 14 -24.05 9.65 -8.03
C MET A 14 -22.94 8.86 -7.31
N TYR A 15 -23.10 8.58 -6.00
CA TYR A 15 -22.19 7.69 -5.25
C TYR A 15 -22.42 6.19 -5.51
N PHE A 16 -23.48 5.83 -6.24
CA PHE A 16 -23.58 4.54 -6.95
C PHE A 16 -22.71 4.50 -8.22
N LEU A 17 -21.69 5.36 -8.31
CA LEU A 17 -20.45 5.13 -9.05
C LEU A 17 -19.95 3.71 -8.72
N LYS A 18 -20.33 2.75 -9.57
CA LYS A 18 -19.88 1.36 -9.66
C LYS A 18 -18.95 0.96 -8.51
N MET A 19 -19.53 0.57 -7.37
CA MET A 19 -18.76 -0.16 -6.37
C MET A 19 -18.14 -1.37 -7.09
N PRO A 20 -16.80 -1.51 -7.08
CA PRO A 20 -16.15 -2.64 -7.72
C PRO A 20 -16.75 -3.90 -7.09
N ARG A 21 -17.40 -4.71 -7.92
CA ARG A 21 -18.34 -5.75 -7.44
C ARG A 21 -17.64 -6.83 -6.60
N ASN A 22 -16.32 -6.88 -6.66
CA ASN A 22 -15.49 -7.94 -6.11
C ASN A 22 -14.18 -7.35 -5.55
N ILE A 23 -14.17 -7.03 -4.26
CA ILE A 23 -12.94 -6.79 -3.49
C ILE A 23 -12.72 -8.03 -2.60
N PHE A 24 -11.55 -8.63 -2.68
CA PHE A 24 -11.17 -9.76 -1.84
C PHE A 24 -9.90 -9.44 -1.05
N THR A 25 -9.86 -9.88 0.20
CA THR A 25 -8.63 -9.86 1.00
C THR A 25 -7.97 -11.24 0.94
N VAL A 26 -6.66 -11.28 0.71
CA VAL A 26 -5.89 -12.53 0.68
C VAL A 26 -4.77 -12.51 1.72
N LYS A 27 -4.42 -13.68 2.25
CA LYS A 27 -3.34 -13.82 3.25
C LYS A 27 -1.93 -13.81 2.63
N ARG A 28 -1.83 -14.17 1.36
CA ARG A 28 -0.60 -14.18 0.57
C ARG A 28 -0.95 -14.14 -0.91
N ILE A 29 -0.04 -13.62 -1.73
CA ILE A 29 -0.15 -13.61 -3.19
C ILE A 29 1.23 -13.77 -3.81
N GLU A 30 1.31 -14.53 -4.91
CA GLU A 30 2.55 -14.68 -5.67
C GLU A 30 2.44 -13.85 -6.94
N ILE A 31 3.40 -12.95 -7.17
CA ILE A 31 3.44 -12.07 -8.33
C ILE A 31 4.87 -12.04 -8.86
N LEU A 32 5.05 -12.37 -10.13
CA LEU A 32 6.37 -12.45 -10.80
C LEU A 32 7.41 -13.28 -10.01
N GLY A 33 6.98 -14.39 -9.39
CA GLY A 33 7.83 -15.27 -8.58
C GLY A 33 8.13 -14.77 -7.16
N THR A 34 7.63 -13.60 -6.77
CA THR A 34 7.74 -13.08 -5.40
C THR A 34 6.46 -13.37 -4.61
N LEU A 35 6.61 -14.03 -3.45
CA LEU A 35 5.51 -14.32 -2.53
C LEU A 35 5.36 -13.21 -1.49
N TYR A 36 4.32 -12.40 -1.64
CA TYR A 36 3.98 -11.33 -0.69
C TYR A 36 3.06 -11.86 0.42
N LYS A 37 3.34 -11.45 1.66
CA LYS A 37 2.55 -11.76 2.87
C LYS A 37 2.67 -10.64 3.91
N PRO A 38 1.72 -10.52 4.85
CA PRO A 38 1.82 -9.57 5.95
C PRO A 38 3.15 -9.64 6.71
N GLU A 39 3.55 -8.52 7.31
CA GLU A 39 4.78 -8.27 8.06
C GLU A 39 6.06 -8.22 7.21
N MET A 40 5.96 -8.35 5.89
CA MET A 40 7.10 -8.08 5.01
C MET A 40 7.40 -6.58 4.94
N VAL A 41 8.69 -6.24 4.95
CA VAL A 41 9.18 -4.90 4.63
C VAL A 41 9.27 -4.80 3.11
N LEU A 42 8.62 -3.80 2.54
CA LEU A 42 8.62 -3.48 1.11
C LEU A 42 9.38 -2.19 0.87
N VAL A 43 10.10 -2.11 -0.25
CA VAL A 43 10.66 -0.84 -0.75
C VAL A 43 9.58 -0.14 -1.58
N LEU A 44 9.06 0.97 -1.05
CA LEU A 44 7.97 1.70 -1.67
C LEU A 44 8.47 2.62 -2.77
N LYS A 45 9.53 3.39 -2.45
CA LYS A 45 10.15 4.37 -3.34
C LYS A 45 11.62 4.49 -3.01
N VAL A 46 12.40 4.99 -3.95
CA VAL A 46 13.80 5.37 -3.72
C VAL A 46 13.95 6.85 -4.08
N HIS A 47 14.22 7.70 -3.08
CA HIS A 47 14.48 9.12 -3.28
C HIS A 47 15.99 9.39 -3.16
N GLY A 48 16.68 9.44 -4.31
CA GLY A 48 18.14 9.55 -4.34
C GLY A 48 18.79 8.31 -3.74
N ASN A 49 19.49 8.45 -2.62
CA ASN A 49 20.15 7.35 -1.89
C ASN A 49 19.37 6.84 -0.67
N LEU A 50 18.16 7.37 -0.43
CA LEU A 50 17.33 7.02 0.72
C LEU A 50 16.06 6.30 0.24
N PRO A 51 15.98 4.97 0.45
CA PRO A 51 14.75 4.23 0.24
C PRO A 51 13.70 4.57 1.30
N GLU A 52 12.45 4.65 0.84
CA GLU A 52 11.25 4.65 1.68
C GLU A 52 10.75 3.22 1.81
N PHE A 53 10.53 2.79 3.05
CA PHE A 53 10.05 1.46 3.33
C PHE A 53 8.62 1.50 3.86
N GLY A 54 7.98 0.34 3.82
CA GLY A 54 6.72 0.14 4.51
C GLY A 54 6.51 -1.32 4.88
N ILE A 55 5.71 -1.56 5.92
CA ILE A 55 5.40 -2.91 6.39
C ILE A 55 4.04 -3.33 5.82
N LEU A 56 4.03 -4.40 5.01
CA LEU A 56 2.82 -4.96 4.44
C LEU A 56 1.88 -5.42 5.55
N ARG A 57 0.65 -4.88 5.59
CA ARG A 57 -0.38 -5.27 6.56
C ARG A 57 -1.40 -6.19 5.94
N ASN A 58 -2.03 -5.76 4.84
CA ASN A 58 -3.05 -6.54 4.13
C ASN A 58 -2.87 -6.47 2.62
N ILE A 59 -3.39 -7.49 1.93
CA ILE A 59 -3.42 -7.57 0.47
C ILE A 59 -4.87 -7.60 0.02
N PHE A 60 -5.22 -6.70 -0.91
CA PHE A 60 -6.53 -6.60 -1.53
C PHE A 60 -6.42 -6.87 -3.02
N VAL A 61 -7.40 -7.58 -3.58
CA VAL A 61 -7.54 -7.78 -5.02
C VAL A 61 -8.89 -7.19 -5.43
N MET A 62 -8.86 -6.28 -6.40
CA MET A 62 -10.03 -5.59 -6.91
C MET A 62 -9.96 -5.55 -8.43
N GLU A 63 -10.92 -6.21 -9.10
CA GLU A 63 -10.99 -6.27 -10.57
C GLU A 63 -9.65 -6.70 -11.21
N ASP A 64 -9.05 -7.77 -10.65
CA ASP A 64 -7.74 -8.32 -11.05
C ASP A 64 -6.51 -7.41 -10.80
N VAL A 65 -6.71 -6.26 -10.14
CA VAL A 65 -5.62 -5.39 -9.69
C VAL A 65 -5.29 -5.68 -8.22
N VAL A 66 -4.00 -5.80 -7.92
CA VAL A 66 -3.51 -6.05 -6.57
C VAL A 66 -3.13 -4.75 -5.88
N TYR A 67 -3.65 -4.56 -4.67
CA TYR A 67 -3.33 -3.44 -3.80
C TYR A 67 -2.76 -3.96 -2.48
N PHE A 68 -1.77 -3.25 -1.96
CA PHE A 68 -1.19 -3.50 -0.66
C PHE A 68 -1.56 -2.37 0.29
N LEU A 69 -2.08 -2.72 1.46
CA LEU A 69 -2.16 -1.80 2.59
C LEU A 69 -0.89 -1.95 3.41
N VAL A 70 -0.20 -0.86 3.59
CA VAL A 70 1.15 -0.81 4.14
C VAL A 70 1.17 0.20 5.28
N SER A 71 1.85 -0.12 6.37
CA SER A 71 2.24 0.87 7.37
C SER A 71 3.51 1.57 6.89
N ALA A 72 3.44 2.88 6.70
CA ALA A 72 4.60 3.70 6.36
C ALA A 72 5.61 3.68 7.51
N THR A 73 6.89 3.72 7.16
CA THR A 73 7.98 3.85 8.12
C THR A 73 8.77 5.13 7.87
N LEU A 74 9.51 5.57 8.88
CA LEU A 74 10.52 6.62 8.78
C LEU A 74 11.89 5.95 8.70
N THR A 75 12.65 6.26 7.66
CA THR A 75 14.06 5.88 7.55
C THR A 75 14.90 6.86 8.38
N LEU A 76 15.52 6.37 9.45
CA LEU A 76 16.22 7.21 10.44
C LEU A 76 17.69 7.43 10.10
N ASN A 77 18.41 6.36 9.78
CA ASN A 77 19.82 6.42 9.44
C ASN A 77 20.22 5.27 8.50
N PHE A 78 21.40 5.39 7.90
CA PHE A 78 22.09 4.30 7.21
C PHE A 78 23.31 3.88 8.01
N ASN A 79 23.42 2.59 8.30
CA ASN A 79 24.55 2.00 8.99
C ASN A 79 25.53 1.40 7.97
N GLU A 80 26.63 2.12 7.71
CA GLU A 80 27.64 1.72 6.73
C GLU A 80 28.31 0.37 7.05
N LYS A 81 28.46 0.03 8.34
CA LYS A 81 29.09 -1.24 8.75
C LYS A 81 28.24 -2.45 8.36
N TYR A 82 26.92 -2.33 8.49
CA TYR A 82 25.98 -3.40 8.18
C TYR A 82 25.34 -3.27 6.80
N GLN A 83 25.61 -2.17 6.08
CA GLN A 83 24.94 -1.84 4.81
C GLN A 83 23.41 -1.92 4.97
N ALA A 84 22.90 -1.36 6.07
CA ALA A 84 21.50 -1.51 6.48
C ALA A 84 20.90 -0.17 6.92
N TYR A 85 19.59 0.00 6.73
CA TYR A 85 18.85 1.18 7.19
C TYR A 85 18.16 0.89 8.52
N GLU A 86 18.19 1.86 9.42
CA GLU A 86 17.31 1.86 10.60
C GLU A 86 15.96 2.47 10.21
N ILE A 87 14.88 1.74 10.43
CA ILE A 87 13.51 2.18 10.13
C ILE A 87 12.65 2.13 11.39
N LYS A 88 11.68 3.05 11.48
CA LYS A 88 10.72 3.11 12.58
C LYS A 88 9.30 3.24 12.05
N ASP A 89 8.35 2.52 12.65
CA ASP A 89 6.92 2.65 12.31
C ASP A 89 6.43 4.09 12.53
N ASN A 90 5.63 4.58 11.59
CA ASN A 90 5.02 5.91 11.62
C ASN A 90 3.50 5.88 11.87
N ASP A 91 2.93 4.69 12.13
CA ASP A 91 1.49 4.44 12.32
C ASP A 91 0.54 4.90 11.18
N GLN A 92 1.08 5.51 10.12
CA GLN A 92 0.34 5.93 8.94
C GLN A 92 0.10 4.73 8.02
N LEU A 93 -1.14 4.56 7.59
CA LEU A 93 -1.52 3.53 6.63
C LEU A 93 -1.64 4.14 5.24
N VAL A 94 -1.04 3.47 4.27
CA VAL A 94 -1.05 3.83 2.86
C VAL A 94 -1.49 2.63 2.03
N VAL A 95 -2.31 2.90 1.02
CA VAL A 95 -2.69 1.90 0.01
C VAL A 95 -1.85 2.16 -1.22
N ILE A 96 -1.14 1.14 -1.69
CA ILE A 96 -0.33 1.19 -2.90
C ILE A 96 -0.84 0.17 -3.91
N ASN A 97 -0.81 0.51 -5.19
CA ASN A 97 -0.95 -0.48 -6.24
C ASN A 97 0.34 -1.31 -6.29
N TYR A 98 0.25 -2.63 -6.42
CA TYR A 98 1.42 -3.49 -6.60
C TYR A 98 2.34 -2.96 -7.70
N ASN A 99 1.77 -2.49 -8.82
CA ASN A 99 2.52 -2.00 -9.98
C ASN A 99 3.42 -0.78 -9.66
N ASP A 100 3.16 -0.07 -8.56
CA ASP A 100 3.94 1.10 -8.15
C ASP A 100 5.17 0.74 -7.29
N LEU A 101 5.35 -0.54 -6.91
CA LEU A 101 6.52 -0.98 -6.15
C LEU A 101 7.80 -0.90 -6.99
N CYS A 102 8.90 -0.50 -6.35
CA CYS A 102 10.22 -0.46 -6.97
C CYS A 102 10.71 -1.85 -7.43
N ASP A 103 10.26 -2.92 -6.77
CA ASP A 103 10.73 -4.28 -7.01
C ASP A 103 10.14 -4.95 -8.26
N ASN A 104 9.32 -4.24 -9.05
CA ASN A 104 8.62 -4.80 -10.21
C ASN A 104 9.50 -5.01 -11.45
N PHE A 105 10.68 -4.40 -11.48
CA PHE A 105 11.57 -4.52 -12.64
C PHE A 105 12.95 -5.00 -12.19
N PRO A 106 13.53 -6.02 -12.85
CA PRO A 106 14.94 -6.34 -12.65
C PRO A 106 15.76 -5.07 -12.92
N LEU A 107 16.74 -4.79 -12.06
CA LEU A 107 17.72 -3.73 -12.27
C LEU A 107 18.33 -3.92 -13.66
N VAL A 108 18.04 -2.99 -14.57
CA VAL A 108 18.62 -2.94 -15.93
C VAL A 108 20.04 -2.40 -15.85
#